data_AF-N4WE97-F1
#
_entry.id   AF-N4WE97-F1
#
_cell.length_a   1.000
_cell.length_b   1.000
_cell.length_c   1.000
_cell.angle_alpha   90.00
_cell.angle_beta   90.00
_cell.angle_gamma   90.00
#
_symmetry.space_group_name_H-M   'P 1'
#
loop_
_entity.id
_entity.type
_entity.pdbx_description
1 polymer ?
#
loop_
_entity_poly.entity_id
_entity_poly.type
_entity_poly.pdbx_seq_one_letter_code
_entity_poly.pdbx_strand_id
1 'polypeptide(L)'
;MDLLLDVIMIALDMLTFSKVEEKDIEKNIHHVKQYHWFQNLLEHETYRYLITHDSDVRQVIGKIKIKRLDSPFYQEKIEKRLRKKLHKKSEHG
;
A
#
# COMPACT_ATOMS: atom_id res chain seq x y z
N MET A 1 24.07 3.32 -4.44
CA MET A 1 22.70 2.76 -4.47
C MET A 1 22.33 2.58 -5.93
N ASP A 2 22.08 1.35 -6.33
CA ASP A 2 21.94 1.00 -7.75
C ASP A 2 20.47 1.10 -8.18
N LEU A 3 20.11 2.28 -8.70
CA LEU A 3 18.74 2.63 -9.12
C LEU A 3 18.15 1.60 -10.10
N LEU A 4 18.99 0.94 -10.90
CA LEU A 4 18.58 -0.10 -11.85
C LEU A 4 18.06 -1.36 -11.16
N LEU A 5 18.75 -1.83 -10.10
CA LEU A 5 18.33 -3.01 -9.35
C LEU A 5 16.99 -2.77 -8.64
N ASP A 6 16.77 -1.56 -8.13
CA ASP A 6 15.51 -1.20 -7.50
C ASP A 6 14.34 -1.23 -8.50
N VAL A 7 14.53 -0.71 -9.71
CA VAL A 7 13.52 -0.73 -10.78
C VAL A 7 13.20 -2.16 -11.21
N ILE A 8 14.21 -3.03 -11.35
CA ILE A 8 14.03 -4.44 -11.75
C ILE A 8 13.28 -5.22 -10.66
N MET A 9 13.68 -5.08 -9.39
CA MET A 9 12.98 -5.71 -8.27
C MET A 9 11.53 -5.24 -8.15
N ILE A 10 11.27 -3.98 -8.52
CA ILE A 10 9.92 -3.42 -8.53
C ILE A 10 9.07 -3.98 -9.69
N ALA A 11 9.65 -4.22 -10.85
CA ALA A 11 8.95 -4.83 -11.98
C ALA A 11 8.54 -6.27 -11.68
N LEU A 12 9.44 -7.05 -11.06
CA LEU A 12 9.17 -8.42 -10.61
C LEU A 12 8.06 -8.48 -9.56
N ASP A 13 7.96 -7.47 -8.68
CA ASP A 13 6.90 -7.37 -7.69
C ASP A 13 5.51 -7.11 -8.28
N MET A 14 5.42 -6.57 -9.49
CA MET A 14 4.14 -6.43 -10.18
C MET A 14 3.63 -7.76 -10.75
N LEU A 15 4.52 -8.75 -10.94
CA LEU A 15 4.20 -10.06 -11.50
C LEU A 15 3.81 -11.09 -10.42
N THR A 16 4.11 -10.84 -9.15
CA THR A 16 3.79 -11.78 -8.07
C THR A 16 2.34 -11.59 -7.58
N PHE A 17 1.45 -12.44 -8.08
CA PHE A 17 0.10 -12.63 -7.56
C PHE A 17 0.10 -13.53 -6.30
N SER A 18 0.96 -13.24 -5.32
CA SER A 18 0.90 -13.97 -4.06
C SER A 18 -0.43 -13.66 -3.37
N LYS A 19 -1.13 -14.73 -2.95
CA LYS A 19 -2.35 -14.64 -2.16
C LYS A 19 -1.96 -14.04 -0.81
N VAL A 20 -2.45 -12.84 -0.55
CA VAL A 20 -2.23 -12.12 0.71
C VAL A 20 -3.27 -12.61 1.72
N GLU A 21 -2.84 -13.00 2.90
CA GLU A 21 -3.75 -13.38 4.00
C GLU A 21 -4.12 -12.18 4.87
N GLU A 22 -5.22 -12.30 5.62
CA GLU A 22 -5.69 -11.23 6.52
C GLU A 22 -4.63 -10.84 7.56
N LYS A 23 -3.88 -11.84 8.08
CA LYS A 23 -2.74 -11.62 8.97
C LYS A 23 -1.66 -10.72 8.37
N ASP A 24 -1.37 -10.87 7.08
CA ASP A 24 -0.39 -10.04 6.39
C ASP A 24 -0.90 -8.60 6.25
N ILE A 25 -2.20 -8.45 5.98
CA ILE A 25 -2.86 -7.13 5.89
C ILE A 25 -2.79 -6.42 7.23
N GLU A 26 -3.24 -7.06 8.32
CA GLU A 26 -3.23 -6.48 9.65
C GLU A 26 -1.83 -6.10 10.11
N LYS A 27 -0.86 -7.00 9.92
CA LYS A 27 0.54 -6.73 10.21
C LYS A 27 1.04 -5.51 9.43
N ASN A 28 0.75 -5.44 8.14
CA ASN A 28 1.17 -4.32 7.31
C ASN A 28 0.49 -3.02 7.72
N ILE A 29 -0.81 -3.03 8.02
CA ILE A 29 -1.55 -1.87 8.56
C ILE A 29 -0.86 -1.36 9.83
N HIS A 30 -0.53 -2.26 10.77
CA HIS A 30 0.15 -1.88 12.01
C HIS A 30 1.48 -1.18 11.72
N HIS A 31 2.27 -1.69 10.77
CA HIS A 31 3.53 -1.07 10.36
C HIS A 31 3.35 0.25 9.60
N VAL A 32 2.40 0.36 8.65
CA VAL A 32 2.26 1.58 7.85
C VAL A 32 1.58 2.72 8.60
N LYS A 33 0.82 2.42 9.66
CA LYS A 33 0.14 3.41 10.51
C LYS A 33 1.08 4.38 11.22
N GLN A 34 2.37 4.02 11.37
CA GLN A 34 3.38 4.92 11.92
C GLN A 34 3.80 6.04 10.95
N TYR A 35 3.52 5.91 9.65
CA TYR A 35 3.93 6.89 8.65
C TYR A 35 2.87 7.98 8.47
N HIS A 36 3.29 9.25 8.48
CA HIS A 36 2.39 10.41 8.34
C HIS A 36 1.50 10.35 7.10
N TRP A 37 2.04 9.94 5.95
CA TRP A 37 1.24 9.84 4.72
C TRP A 37 0.05 8.88 4.86
N PHE A 38 0.20 7.79 5.64
CA PHE A 38 -0.87 6.83 5.86
C PHE A 38 -1.88 7.37 6.88
N GLN A 39 -1.41 8.08 7.92
CA GLN A 39 -2.29 8.76 8.87
C GLN A 39 -3.20 9.77 8.17
N ASN A 40 -2.66 10.58 7.25
CA ASN A 40 -3.43 11.52 6.44
C ASN A 40 -4.53 10.83 5.61
N LEU A 41 -4.30 9.59 5.16
CA LEU A 41 -5.36 8.81 4.47
C LEU A 41 -6.47 8.38 5.42
N LEU A 42 -6.16 8.11 6.69
CA LEU A 42 -7.14 7.69 7.70
C LEU A 42 -8.00 8.84 8.24
N GLU A 43 -7.57 10.09 8.07
CA GLU A 43 -8.35 11.28 8.43
C GLU A 43 -9.60 11.44 7.57
N HIS A 44 -9.56 10.95 6.32
CA HIS A 44 -10.71 10.98 5.42
C HIS A 44 -11.61 9.78 5.68
N GLU A 45 -12.87 10.02 6.10
CA GLU A 45 -13.78 8.96 6.54
C GLU A 45 -14.02 7.88 5.46
N THR A 46 -14.25 8.28 4.20
CA THR A 46 -14.41 7.35 3.09
C THR A 46 -13.17 6.49 2.87
N TYR A 47 -11.97 7.06 2.95
CA TYR A 47 -10.74 6.29 2.78
C TYR A 47 -10.50 5.36 3.97
N ARG A 48 -10.78 5.80 5.20
CA ARG A 48 -10.74 4.95 6.38
C ARG A 48 -11.68 3.76 6.24
N TYR A 49 -12.91 3.98 5.75
CA TYR A 49 -13.87 2.92 5.48
C TYR A 49 -13.35 1.93 4.44
N LEU A 50 -12.82 2.41 3.32
CA LEU A 50 -12.25 1.58 2.26
C LEU A 50 -11.02 0.80 2.72
N ILE A 51 -10.11 1.42 3.48
CA ILE A 51 -8.95 0.75 4.10
C ILE A 51 -9.41 -0.39 5.02
N THR A 52 -10.53 -0.23 5.70
CA THR A 52 -11.04 -1.20 6.66
C THR A 52 -11.86 -2.31 5.99
N HIS A 53 -12.57 -2.04 4.89
CA HIS A 53 -13.56 -2.99 4.37
C HIS A 53 -13.41 -3.36 2.88
N ASP A 54 -12.79 -2.52 2.04
CA ASP A 54 -12.66 -2.83 0.61
C ASP A 54 -11.55 -3.86 0.39
N SER A 55 -11.93 -5.04 -0.10
CA SER A 55 -11.02 -6.17 -0.31
C SER A 55 -9.84 -5.82 -1.23
N ASP A 56 -10.08 -5.03 -2.28
CA ASP A 56 -9.00 -4.66 -3.20
C ASP A 56 -8.00 -3.69 -2.57
N VAL A 57 -8.49 -2.69 -1.82
CA VAL A 57 -7.65 -1.74 -1.08
C VAL A 57 -6.82 -2.48 -0.05
N ARG A 58 -7.45 -3.37 0.72
CA ARG A 58 -6.79 -4.21 1.71
C ARG A 58 -5.73 -5.13 1.09
N GLN A 59 -5.99 -5.70 -0.09
CA GLN A 59 -4.99 -6.46 -0.84
C GLN A 59 -3.78 -5.61 -1.26
N VAL A 60 -3.97 -4.34 -1.62
CA VAL A 60 -2.84 -3.45 -1.90
C VAL A 60 -1.96 -3.28 -0.66
N ILE A 61 -2.57 -3.13 0.51
CA ILE A 61 -1.86 -2.96 1.79
C ILE A 61 -1.10 -4.23 2.18
N GLY A 62 -1.71 -5.40 2.06
CA GLY A 62 -1.02 -6.65 2.40
C GLY A 62 0.13 -7.03 1.44
N LYS A 63 0.21 -6.43 0.23
CA LYS A 63 1.36 -6.57 -0.67
C LYS A 63 2.53 -5.63 -0.36
N ILE A 64 2.39 -4.74 0.63
CA ILE A 64 3.47 -3.82 1.00
C ILE A 64 4.63 -4.60 1.59
N LYS A 65 5.83 -4.40 1.04
CA LYS A 65 7.06 -4.95 1.59
C LYS A 65 7.60 -3.98 2.64
N ILE A 66 7.25 -4.21 3.90
CA ILE A 66 7.63 -3.33 5.02
C ILE A 66 9.14 -3.06 5.05
N LYS A 67 9.98 -4.07 4.80
CA LYS A 67 11.45 -3.93 4.73
C LYS A 67 11.96 -2.95 3.66
N ARG A 68 11.13 -2.58 2.68
CA ARG A 68 11.46 -1.63 1.60
C ARG A 68 10.93 -0.23 1.88
N LEU A 69 10.11 -0.03 2.91
CA LEU A 69 9.53 1.29 3.22
C LEU A 69 10.57 2.32 3.66
N ASP A 70 11.75 1.89 4.09
CA ASP A 70 12.87 2.78 4.38
C ASP A 70 13.45 3.45 3.12
N SER A 71 13.11 2.95 1.92
CA SER A 71 13.44 3.61 0.65
C SER A 71 12.40 4.69 0.35
N PRO A 72 12.79 5.98 0.26
CA PRO A 72 11.87 7.08 -0.06
C PRO A 72 11.12 6.86 -1.37
N PHE A 73 11.81 6.33 -2.39
CA PHE A 73 11.23 6.02 -3.69
C PHE A 73 10.14 4.94 -3.61
N TYR A 74 10.40 3.88 -2.84
CA TYR A 74 9.42 2.82 -2.65
C TYR A 74 8.21 3.32 -1.84
N GLN A 75 8.46 4.11 -0.78
CA GLN A 75 7.40 4.72 0.02
C GLN A 75 6.48 5.59 -0.84
N GLU A 76 7.05 6.53 -1.61
CA GLU A 76 6.30 7.41 -2.51
C GLU A 76 5.49 6.60 -3.55
N LYS A 77 6.08 5.54 -4.10
CA LYS A 77 5.40 4.65 -5.04
C LYS A 77 4.17 3.98 -4.40
N ILE A 78 4.32 3.43 -3.18
CA ILE A 78 3.25 2.74 -2.47
C ILE A 78 2.15 3.72 -2.08
N GLU A 79 2.51 4.90 -1.56
CA GLU A 79 1.57 5.97 -1.26
C GLU A 79 0.74 6.34 -2.49
N LYS A 80 1.39 6.66 -3.61
CA LYS A 80 0.72 6.98 -4.88
C LYS A 80 -0.21 5.87 -5.34
N ARG A 81 0.23 4.61 -5.26
CA ARG A 81 -0.56 3.44 -5.65
C ARG A 81 -1.81 3.30 -4.77
N LEU A 82 -1.67 3.39 -3.46
CA LEU A 82 -2.76 3.25 -2.52
C LEU A 82 -3.76 4.40 -2.68
N ARG A 83 -3.27 5.63 -2.74
CA ARG A 83 -4.10 6.83 -2.93
C ARG A 83 -4.90 6.78 -4.23
N LYS A 84 -4.28 6.34 -5.34
CA LYS A 84 -4.99 6.14 -6.61
C LYS A 84 -6.09 5.07 -6.52
N LYS A 85 -5.84 3.97 -5.80
CA LYS A 85 -6.84 2.91 -5.61
C LYS A 85 -8.00 3.39 -4.73
N LEU A 86 -7.71 4.11 -3.64
CA LEU A 86 -8.69 4.71 -2.76
C LEU A 86 -9.59 5.70 -3.50
N HIS A 87 -8.99 6.62 -4.25
CA HIS A 87 -9.72 7.62 -5.02
C HIS A 87 -10.65 6.97 -6.07
N LYS A 88 -10.13 5.99 -6.82
CA LYS A 88 -10.96 5.24 -7.79
C LYS A 88 -12.16 4.56 -7.13
N LYS A 89 -11.99 4.02 -5.91
CA LYS A 89 -13.04 3.35 -5.15
C LYS A 89 -14.04 4.33 -4.52
N SER A 90 -13.58 5.50 -4.07
CA SER A 90 -14.46 6.53 -3.49
C SER A 90 -15.34 7.21 -4.53
N GLU A 91 -14.93 7.25 -5.79
CA GLU A 91 -15.73 7.83 -6.89
C GLU A 91 -16.76 6.84 -7.47
N HIS A 92 -16.66 5.55 -7.16
CA HIS A 92 -17.50 4.48 -7.71
C HIS A 92 -18.25 3.67 -6.62
N GLY A 93 -18.34 4.21 -5.41
CA GLY A 93 -19.09 3.64 -4.28
C GLY A 93 -20.13 4.62 -3.78
#